data_AF-A0A7S1EW94-F1
#
_entry.id   AF-A0A7S1EW94-F1
#
_cell.length_a   1.000
_cell.length_b   1.000
_cell.length_c   1.000
_cell.angle_alpha   90.00
_cell.angle_beta   90.00
_cell.angle_gamma   90.00
#
_symmetry.space_group_name_H-M   'P 1'
#
loop_
_entity.id
_entity.type
_entity.pdbx_description
1 polymer ?
#
loop_
_entity_poly.entity_id
_entity_poly.type
_entity_poly.pdbx_seq_one_letter_code
_entity_poly.pdbx_strand_id
1 'polypeptide(L)'
;GVKGEKITFIFDESNALGPAFLERMNALLAAGEVPGLFEGDEYTNLISECKAGGLQGLDDAEIFARFTKLVQQNLHIVFTMNPANPDFYNRQNSSPALFNRCVIDWFGDWPEEALIQVAADFTKDLEITQDAFVPDRHSKGDPVLWHSTLASSIVAVHKKVEELNSDLQRLACRYNHITPRDFLDFINHYIGLIAEKRAELLEQQRHIDAGLKKLKDTEEQVADLQKGLAVNEKELLRKNQEAEEKMSQMVKGQGEAEERKTQSEKLTILLSKQSGEIQERKEKVSQELAGVEPKLQEAKKALEGMDKKNIEELKSL
;
A
#
# COMPACT_ATOMS: atom_id res chain seq x y z
N GLY A 1 59.38 22.47 -6.93
CA GLY A 1 60.56 23.05 -7.61
C GLY A 1 60.51 24.56 -7.53
N VAL A 2 60.18 25.25 -8.62
CA VAL A 2 60.20 26.73 -8.74
C VAL A 2 59.28 27.42 -7.73
N LYS A 3 58.00 27.02 -7.68
CA LYS A 3 56.99 27.65 -6.79
C LYS A 3 57.07 27.21 -5.33
N GLY A 4 57.90 26.21 -5.01
CA GLY A 4 57.95 25.62 -3.65
C GLY A 4 56.66 24.95 -3.17
N GLU A 5 55.70 24.68 -4.06
CA GLU A 5 54.44 24.02 -3.72
C GLU A 5 54.65 22.54 -3.36
N LYS A 6 53.96 22.09 -2.30
CA LYS A 6 53.93 20.68 -1.89
C LYS A 6 52.89 19.94 -2.71
N ILE A 7 53.32 18.94 -3.47
CA ILE A 7 52.50 18.21 -4.43
C ILE A 7 52.58 16.72 -4.11
N THR A 8 51.42 16.07 -4.06
CA THR A 8 51.31 14.61 -4.04
C THR A 8 50.86 14.14 -5.42
N PHE A 9 51.71 13.38 -6.09
CA PHE A 9 51.41 12.76 -7.37
C PHE A 9 51.03 11.29 -7.14
N ILE A 10 49.73 10.99 -7.29
CA ILE A 10 49.21 9.63 -7.19
C ILE A 10 49.23 9.03 -8.59
N PHE A 11 49.91 7.91 -8.74
CA PHE A 11 50.07 7.19 -9.98
C PHE A 11 49.49 5.78 -9.86
N ASP A 12 48.46 5.50 -10.64
CA ASP A 12 47.86 4.18 -10.70
C ASP A 12 48.51 3.31 -11.79
N GLU A 13 48.61 2.02 -11.53
CA GLU A 13 49.22 1.08 -12.47
C GLU A 13 48.50 1.03 -13.82
N SER A 14 47.22 1.39 -13.87
CA SER A 14 46.45 1.51 -15.11
C SER A 14 46.87 2.71 -15.96
N ASN A 15 47.50 3.72 -15.36
CA ASN A 15 48.04 4.89 -16.06
C ASN A 15 49.44 4.64 -16.64
N ALA A 16 50.03 3.47 -16.43
CA ALA A 16 51.29 3.08 -17.06
C ALA A 16 51.08 2.76 -18.55
N LEU A 17 51.04 3.80 -19.38
CA LEU A 17 50.87 3.73 -20.84
C LEU A 17 52.04 3.07 -21.58
N GLY A 18 53.17 2.82 -20.90
CA GLY A 18 54.29 2.05 -21.45
C GLY A 18 55.55 2.04 -20.58
N PRO A 19 56.56 1.21 -20.93
CA PRO A 19 57.79 1.04 -20.14
C PRO A 19 58.61 2.33 -19.98
N ALA A 20 58.61 3.18 -21.02
CA ALA A 20 59.31 4.46 -21.01
C ALA A 20 58.79 5.42 -19.92
N PHE A 21 57.53 5.28 -19.51
CA PHE A 21 56.98 6.09 -18.43
C PHE A 21 57.58 5.68 -17.08
N LEU A 22 57.66 4.37 -16.82
CA LEU A 22 58.26 3.83 -15.59
C LEU A 22 59.76 4.17 -15.52
N GLU A 23 60.46 4.19 -16.65
CA GLU A 23 61.86 4.62 -16.71
C GLU A 23 62.04 6.09 -16.29
N ARG A 24 61.16 6.98 -16.75
CA ARG A 24 61.14 8.39 -16.31
C ARG A 24 60.83 8.50 -14.81
N MET A 25 59.90 7.70 -14.30
CA MET A 25 59.61 7.68 -12.86
C MET A 25 60.79 7.13 -12.04
N ASN A 26 61.49 6.12 -12.54
CA ASN A 26 62.67 5.56 -11.91
C ASN A 26 63.80 6.60 -11.81
N ALA A 27 64.02 7.39 -12.87
CA ALA A 27 64.94 8.52 -12.85
C ALA A 27 64.51 9.61 -11.85
N LEU A 28 63.21 9.97 -11.85
CA LEU A 28 62.65 10.97 -10.95
C LEU A 28 62.79 10.56 -9.46
N LEU A 29 62.59 9.28 -9.13
CA LEU A 29 62.74 8.76 -7.77
C LEU A 29 64.22 8.62 -7.35
N ALA A 30 65.09 8.29 -8.29
CA ALA A 30 66.52 8.10 -8.01
C ALA A 30 67.25 9.43 -7.82
N ALA A 31 67.01 10.38 -8.73
CA ALA A 31 67.77 11.63 -8.85
C ALA A 31 66.94 12.89 -8.55
N GLY A 32 65.60 12.82 -8.50
CA GLY A 32 64.74 14.00 -8.37
C GLY A 32 64.54 14.76 -9.67
N GLU A 33 65.02 14.21 -10.79
CA GLU A 33 64.92 14.79 -12.13
C GLU A 33 64.78 13.70 -13.18
N VAL A 34 64.26 14.07 -14.35
CA VAL A 34 64.16 13.19 -15.51
C VAL A 34 65.12 13.70 -16.58
N PRO A 35 66.14 12.91 -16.98
CA PRO A 35 67.05 13.30 -18.05
C PRO A 35 66.29 13.65 -19.33
N GLY A 36 66.66 14.77 -19.96
CA GLY A 36 66.03 15.28 -21.17
C GLY A 36 64.61 15.82 -20.99
N LEU A 37 64.15 16.05 -19.75
CA LEU A 37 62.86 16.72 -19.49
C LEU A 37 62.95 18.23 -19.68
N PHE A 38 64.10 18.84 -19.39
CA PHE A 38 64.35 20.27 -19.59
C PHE A 38 65.58 20.42 -20.48
N GLU A 39 65.37 20.79 -21.75
CA GLU A 39 66.45 20.99 -22.73
C GLU A 39 66.32 22.35 -23.43
N GLY A 40 67.46 22.88 -23.90
CA GLY A 40 67.50 24.13 -24.67
C GLY A 40 66.84 25.31 -23.97
N ASP A 41 65.80 25.85 -24.61
CA ASP A 41 65.07 27.03 -24.13
C ASP A 41 64.35 26.76 -22.80
N GLU A 42 63.86 25.53 -22.56
CA GLU A 42 63.16 25.17 -21.33
C GLU A 42 64.10 25.18 -20.11
N TYR A 43 65.33 24.70 -20.29
CA TYR A 43 66.35 24.77 -19.24
C TYR A 43 66.71 26.22 -18.91
N THR A 44 66.91 27.05 -19.94
CA THR A 44 67.24 28.47 -19.76
C THR A 44 66.12 29.22 -19.04
N ASN A 45 64.87 28.94 -19.39
CA ASN A 45 63.70 29.50 -18.72
C ASN A 45 63.60 29.04 -17.25
N LEU A 46 63.78 27.75 -16.98
CA LEU A 46 63.77 27.20 -15.63
C LEU A 46 64.81 27.87 -14.72
N ILE A 47 66.04 28.04 -15.21
CA ILE A 47 67.11 28.72 -14.47
C ILE A 47 66.76 30.18 -14.22
N SER A 48 66.21 30.88 -15.21
CA SER A 48 65.77 32.27 -15.05
C SER A 48 64.69 32.40 -13.97
N GLU A 49 63.69 31.50 -13.97
CA GLU A 49 62.64 31.47 -12.94
C GLU A 49 63.21 31.17 -11.55
N CYS A 50 64.19 30.25 -11.45
CA CYS A 50 64.85 29.94 -10.19
C CYS A 50 65.69 31.12 -9.66
N LYS A 51 66.35 31.88 -10.54
CA LYS A 51 67.04 33.13 -10.20
C LYS A 51 66.05 34.19 -9.71
N ALA A 52 64.90 34.34 -10.37
CA ALA A 52 63.83 35.22 -9.93
C ALA A 52 63.24 34.80 -8.56
N GLY A 53 63.22 33.50 -8.27
CA GLY A 53 62.79 32.91 -7.00
C GLY A 53 63.80 33.03 -5.85
N GLY A 54 64.91 33.77 -6.01
CA GLY A 54 65.84 34.10 -4.94
C GLY A 54 67.16 33.32 -4.94
N LEU A 55 67.52 32.65 -6.04
CA LEU A 55 68.80 31.93 -6.22
C LEU A 55 69.83 32.75 -7.03
N GLN A 56 69.87 34.07 -6.85
CA GLN A 56 70.80 34.94 -7.58
C GLN A 56 72.25 34.76 -7.10
N GLY A 57 73.20 34.79 -8.04
CA GLY A 57 74.65 34.76 -7.75
C GLY A 57 75.30 33.38 -7.68
N LEU A 58 74.54 32.31 -7.96
CA LEU A 58 75.03 30.93 -8.10
C LEU A 58 75.23 30.58 -9.58
N ASP A 59 76.12 29.62 -9.86
CA ASP A 59 76.28 29.07 -11.20
C ASP A 59 75.03 28.30 -11.64
N ASP A 60 74.76 28.23 -12.94
CA ASP A 60 73.54 27.58 -13.47
C ASP A 60 73.43 26.11 -13.02
N ALA A 61 74.57 25.41 -12.91
CA ALA A 61 74.63 24.05 -12.37
C ALA A 61 74.24 23.96 -10.88
N GLU A 62 74.64 24.93 -10.07
CA GLU A 62 74.30 25.00 -8.64
C GLU A 62 72.83 25.34 -8.43
N ILE A 63 72.27 26.21 -9.29
CA ILE A 63 70.84 26.54 -9.30
C ILE A 63 70.01 25.30 -9.63
N PHE A 64 70.41 24.56 -10.66
CA PHE A 64 69.74 23.32 -11.04
C PHE A 64 69.80 22.27 -9.92
N ALA A 65 70.97 22.07 -9.30
CA ALA A 65 71.10 21.17 -8.15
C ALA A 65 70.18 21.56 -6.98
N ARG A 66 70.02 22.87 -6.73
CA ARG A 66 69.12 23.39 -5.70
C ARG A 66 67.65 23.24 -6.08
N PHE A 67 67.30 23.43 -7.35
CA PHE A 67 65.98 23.13 -7.88
C PHE A 67 65.63 21.64 -7.68
N THR A 68 66.52 20.72 -8.07
CA THR A 68 66.34 19.28 -7.91
C THR A 68 66.14 18.91 -6.43
N LYS A 69 66.89 19.51 -5.50
CA LYS A 69 66.68 19.33 -4.06
C LYS A 69 65.29 19.82 -3.60
N LEU A 70 64.82 20.95 -4.12
CA LEU A 70 63.47 21.46 -3.81
C LEU A 70 62.37 20.59 -4.43
N VAL A 71 62.62 19.91 -5.55
CA VAL A 71 61.70 18.91 -6.10
C VAL A 71 61.64 17.69 -5.17
N GLN A 72 62.79 17.13 -4.78
CA GLN A 72 62.86 15.98 -3.87
C GLN A 72 62.17 16.22 -2.52
N GLN A 73 62.17 17.46 -2.02
CA GLN A 73 61.51 17.80 -0.75
C GLN A 73 60.00 18.01 -0.84
N ASN A 74 59.51 18.44 -2.00
CA ASN A 74 58.12 18.89 -2.14
C ASN A 74 57.25 17.98 -3.01
N LEU A 75 57.86 17.09 -3.81
CA LEU A 75 57.15 16.13 -4.64
C LEU A 75 57.09 14.78 -3.94
N HIS A 76 55.91 14.40 -3.49
CA HIS A 76 55.62 13.06 -2.97
C HIS A 76 54.95 12.24 -4.06
N ILE A 77 55.50 11.06 -4.36
CA ILE A 77 54.94 10.18 -5.39
C ILE A 77 54.38 8.95 -4.70
N VAL A 78 53.11 8.62 -4.99
CA VAL A 78 52.42 7.45 -4.46
C VAL A 78 52.06 6.54 -5.62
N PHE A 79 52.56 5.30 -5.59
CA PHE A 79 52.23 4.28 -6.59
C PHE A 79 51.16 3.35 -6.05
N THR A 80 50.07 3.16 -6.80
CA THR A 80 49.07 2.12 -6.54
C THR A 80 49.24 1.00 -7.56
N MET A 81 49.68 -0.17 -7.10
CA MET A 81 49.95 -1.34 -7.94
C MET A 81 49.28 -2.57 -7.33
N ASN A 82 48.79 -3.48 -8.17
CA ASN A 82 48.14 -4.71 -7.74
C ASN A 82 49.08 -5.90 -7.97
N PRO A 83 49.49 -6.65 -6.92
CA PRO A 83 50.35 -7.83 -7.08
C PRO A 83 49.70 -8.97 -7.87
N ALA A 84 48.36 -8.98 -8.00
CA ALA A 84 47.64 -9.95 -8.84
C ALA A 84 47.85 -9.71 -10.35
N ASN A 85 48.38 -8.54 -10.74
CA ASN A 85 48.67 -8.22 -12.13
C ASN A 85 49.89 -9.03 -12.62
N PRO A 86 49.78 -9.80 -13.73
CA PRO A 86 50.91 -10.58 -14.25
C PRO A 86 52.16 -9.73 -14.56
N ASP A 87 51.97 -8.46 -14.91
CA ASP A 87 53.06 -7.54 -15.22
C ASP A 87 53.78 -6.99 -13.98
N PHE A 88 53.28 -7.26 -12.78
CA PHE A 88 53.85 -6.75 -11.53
C PHE A 88 55.34 -7.11 -11.39
N TYR A 89 55.70 -8.37 -11.60
CA TYR A 89 57.09 -8.83 -11.53
C TYR A 89 57.99 -8.21 -12.61
N ASN A 90 57.44 -8.01 -13.82
CA ASN A 90 58.16 -7.35 -14.91
C ASN A 90 58.45 -5.87 -14.58
N ARG A 91 57.49 -5.19 -13.96
CA ARG A 91 57.63 -3.80 -13.49
C ARG A 91 58.60 -3.69 -12.31
N GLN A 92 58.59 -4.66 -11.39
CA GLN A 92 59.55 -4.76 -10.30
C GLN A 92 60.99 -4.88 -10.81
N ASN A 93 61.23 -5.75 -11.79
CA ASN A 93 62.56 -5.96 -12.34
C ASN A 93 63.07 -4.78 -13.18
N SER A 94 62.18 -4.09 -13.90
CA SER A 94 62.56 -2.97 -14.76
C SER A 94 62.79 -1.65 -14.02
N SER A 95 62.23 -1.47 -12.82
CA SER A 95 62.23 -0.20 -12.10
C SER A 95 62.62 -0.35 -10.62
N PRO A 96 63.90 -0.61 -10.31
CA PRO A 96 64.34 -0.87 -8.95
C PRO A 96 64.21 0.33 -7.99
N ALA A 97 64.21 1.57 -8.47
CA ALA A 97 64.05 2.73 -7.57
C ALA A 97 62.63 2.80 -6.98
N LEU A 98 61.61 2.23 -7.64
CA LEU A 98 60.25 2.13 -7.07
C LEU A 98 60.28 1.40 -5.72
N PHE A 99 61.06 0.32 -5.61
CA PHE A 99 61.10 -0.51 -4.40
C PHE A 99 62.19 -0.07 -3.42
N ASN A 100 63.27 0.54 -3.91
CA ASN A 100 64.41 0.96 -3.08
C ASN A 100 64.27 2.39 -2.52
N ARG A 101 63.48 3.28 -3.14
CA ARG A 101 63.34 4.69 -2.74
C ARG A 101 61.97 5.05 -2.19
N CYS A 102 60.93 4.26 -2.48
CA CYS A 102 59.62 4.43 -1.87
C CYS A 102 59.48 3.57 -0.62
N VAL A 103 58.61 4.00 0.30
CA VAL A 103 58.14 3.16 1.39
C VAL A 103 57.05 2.24 0.82
N ILE A 104 57.24 0.94 0.99
CA ILE A 104 56.26 -0.05 0.56
C ILE A 104 55.25 -0.22 1.70
N ASP A 105 54.00 0.15 1.43
CA ASP A 105 52.87 -0.13 2.30
C ASP A 105 52.03 -1.25 1.69
N TRP A 106 51.95 -2.39 2.37
CA TRP A 106 51.25 -3.55 1.88
C TRP A 106 49.82 -3.56 2.41
N PHE A 107 48.89 -3.12 1.56
CA PHE A 107 47.46 -3.08 1.91
C PHE A 107 46.87 -4.48 2.11
N GLY A 108 47.36 -5.46 1.34
CA GLY A 108 46.86 -6.84 1.38
C GLY A 108 45.36 -6.95 1.10
N ASP A 109 44.82 -8.13 1.36
CA ASP A 109 43.38 -8.35 1.37
C ASP A 109 42.79 -7.92 2.72
N TRP A 110 41.50 -7.60 2.72
CA TRP A 110 40.84 -7.20 3.96
C TRP A 110 40.78 -8.38 4.94
N PRO A 111 41.27 -8.22 6.18
CA PRO A 111 41.13 -9.24 7.18
C PRO A 111 39.65 -9.44 7.52
N GLU A 112 39.32 -10.63 8.03
CA GLU A 112 37.95 -10.97 8.41
C GLU A 112 37.32 -9.96 9.37
N GLU A 113 38.10 -9.46 10.33
CA GLU A 113 37.65 -8.44 11.29
C GLU A 113 37.23 -7.14 10.59
N ALA A 114 37.99 -6.71 9.57
CA ALA A 114 37.66 -5.53 8.78
C ALA A 114 36.42 -5.77 7.92
N LEU A 115 36.29 -6.95 7.31
CA LEU A 115 35.10 -7.33 6.55
C LEU A 115 33.83 -7.32 7.43
N ILE A 116 33.94 -7.82 8.67
CA ILE A 116 32.83 -7.81 9.63
C ILE A 116 32.47 -6.38 10.02
N GLN A 117 33.47 -5.54 10.30
CA GLN A 117 33.24 -4.14 10.67
C GLN A 117 32.57 -3.36 9.54
N VAL A 118 33.05 -3.52 8.31
CA VAL A 118 32.45 -2.86 7.14
C VAL A 118 31.03 -3.37 6.91
N ALA A 119 30.79 -4.68 7.00
CA ALA A 119 29.44 -5.22 6.87
C ALA A 119 28.50 -4.69 7.97
N ALA A 120 28.98 -4.57 9.21
CA ALA A 120 28.20 -4.02 10.32
C ALA A 120 27.86 -2.54 10.10
N ASP A 121 28.84 -1.73 9.67
CA ASP A 121 28.64 -0.30 9.41
C ASP A 121 27.67 -0.03 8.26
N PHE A 122 27.69 -0.86 7.21
CA PHE A 122 26.76 -0.73 6.08
C PHE A 122 25.36 -1.23 6.40
N THR A 123 25.22 -2.20 7.30
CA THR A 123 23.93 -2.80 7.67
C THR A 123 23.28 -2.16 8.91
N LYS A 124 23.91 -1.16 9.52
CA LYS A 124 23.42 -0.49 10.75
C LYS A 124 22.03 0.14 10.61
N ASP A 125 21.71 0.67 9.43
CA ASP A 125 20.46 1.39 9.16
C ASP A 125 19.33 0.42 8.74
N LEU A 126 19.64 -0.87 8.61
CA LEU A 126 18.68 -1.89 8.26
C LEU A 126 17.87 -2.27 9.50
N GLU A 127 16.56 -2.01 9.49
CA GLU A 127 15.69 -2.42 10.60
C GLU A 127 15.55 -3.95 10.65
N ILE A 128 16.40 -4.66 11.38
CA ILE A 128 16.24 -6.11 11.58
C ILE A 128 15.21 -6.32 12.71
N THR A 129 13.96 -6.59 12.35
CA THR A 129 12.92 -6.89 13.33
C THR A 129 13.15 -8.25 14.01
N GLN A 130 12.81 -8.30 15.30
CA GLN A 130 12.99 -9.44 16.19
C GLN A 130 12.29 -10.73 15.70
N ASP A 131 11.23 -10.60 14.89
CA ASP A 131 10.47 -11.72 14.30
C ASP A 131 11.11 -12.32 13.03
N ALA A 132 12.07 -11.63 12.39
CA ALA A 132 12.67 -12.08 11.13
C ALA A 132 13.80 -13.10 11.33
N PHE A 133 14.41 -13.13 12.50
CA PHE A 133 15.56 -13.98 12.80
C PHE A 133 15.34 -14.65 14.17
N VAL A 134 14.85 -15.89 14.17
CA VAL A 134 14.82 -16.74 15.36
C VAL A 134 15.99 -17.72 15.25
N PRO A 135 17.20 -17.36 15.73
CA PRO A 135 18.35 -18.26 15.65
C PRO A 135 18.21 -19.43 16.63
N ASP A 136 17.38 -19.29 17.67
CA ASP A 136 17.01 -20.35 18.61
C ASP A 136 15.78 -19.89 19.41
N ARG A 137 14.80 -20.76 19.67
CA ARG A 137 13.53 -20.41 20.35
C ARG A 137 13.71 -20.02 21.83
N HIS A 138 14.94 -19.94 22.33
CA HIS A 138 15.26 -19.72 23.74
C HIS A 138 16.14 -18.49 24.03
N SER A 139 16.72 -17.83 23.03
CA SER A 139 17.50 -16.60 23.27
C SER A 139 16.67 -15.37 22.95
N LYS A 140 16.26 -14.64 24.00
CA LYS A 140 15.87 -13.22 23.89
C LYS A 140 17.12 -12.43 23.49
N GLY A 141 17.47 -12.44 22.21
CA GLY A 141 18.67 -11.77 21.70
C GLY A 141 18.52 -10.26 21.74
N ASP A 142 19.61 -9.55 22.04
CA ASP A 142 19.71 -8.11 21.88
C ASP A 142 19.81 -7.74 20.39
N PRO A 143 19.27 -6.57 19.96
CA PRO A 143 19.41 -6.05 18.59
C PRO A 143 20.83 -6.03 18.04
N VAL A 144 21.81 -5.82 18.92
CA VAL A 144 23.24 -5.79 18.60
C VAL A 144 23.75 -7.16 18.13
N LEU A 145 23.21 -8.25 18.71
CA LEU A 145 23.62 -9.62 18.36
C LEU A 145 23.18 -9.99 16.94
N TRP A 146 22.02 -9.50 16.48
CA TRP A 146 21.52 -9.81 15.14
C TRP A 146 22.28 -9.08 14.03
N HIS A 147 22.62 -7.81 14.23
CA HIS A 147 23.45 -7.07 13.28
C HIS A 147 24.85 -7.71 13.18
N SER A 148 25.43 -8.10 14.31
CA SER A 148 26.69 -8.85 14.32
C SER A 148 26.56 -10.19 13.60
N THR A 149 25.47 -10.94 13.80
CA THR A 149 25.26 -12.24 13.15
C THR A 149 25.05 -12.09 11.64
N LEU A 150 24.32 -11.05 11.22
CA LEU A 150 24.14 -10.72 9.81
C LEU A 150 25.47 -10.36 9.16
N ALA A 151 26.25 -9.47 9.79
CA ALA A 151 27.58 -9.10 9.32
C ALA A 151 28.49 -10.34 9.18
N SER A 152 28.54 -11.21 10.19
CA SER A 152 29.29 -12.46 10.11
C SER A 152 28.80 -13.39 8.99
N SER A 153 27.49 -13.44 8.74
CA SER A 153 26.91 -14.26 7.67
C SER A 153 27.29 -13.73 6.27
N ILE A 154 27.25 -12.41 6.07
CA ILE A 154 27.67 -11.74 4.84
C ILE A 154 29.16 -12.05 4.57
N VAL A 155 30.00 -11.97 5.59
CA VAL A 155 31.43 -12.30 5.47
C VAL A 155 31.66 -13.78 5.17
N ALA A 156 30.90 -14.68 5.80
CA ALA A 156 30.98 -16.12 5.52
C ALA A 156 30.64 -16.44 4.06
N VAL A 157 29.65 -15.75 3.48
CA VAL A 157 29.31 -15.88 2.04
C VAL A 157 30.47 -15.41 1.17
N HIS A 158 31.03 -14.23 1.45
CA HIS A 158 32.16 -13.68 0.69
C HIS A 158 33.38 -14.63 0.69
N LYS A 159 33.77 -15.12 1.87
CA LYS A 159 34.87 -16.11 2.00
C LYS A 159 34.58 -17.40 1.25
N LYS A 160 33.33 -17.86 1.25
CA LYS A 160 32.97 -19.06 0.48
C LYS A 160 33.15 -18.87 -1.02
N VAL A 161 32.88 -17.67 -1.53
CA VAL A 161 33.12 -17.33 -2.94
C VAL A 161 34.62 -17.29 -3.24
N GLU A 162 35.44 -16.78 -2.33
CA GLU A 162 36.91 -16.79 -2.45
C GLU A 162 37.49 -18.22 -2.50
N GLU A 163 37.01 -19.11 -1.63
CA GLU A 163 37.36 -20.54 -1.65
C GLU A 163 36.96 -21.19 -2.99
N LEU A 164 35.74 -20.90 -3.47
CA LEU A 164 35.25 -21.43 -4.75
C LEU A 164 36.06 -20.91 -5.94
N ASN A 165 36.48 -19.64 -5.93
CA ASN A 165 37.35 -19.09 -6.97
C ASN A 165 38.72 -19.77 -6.97
N SER A 166 39.27 -20.08 -5.79
CA SER A 166 40.53 -20.83 -5.64
C SER A 166 40.40 -22.26 -6.19
N ASP A 167 39.28 -22.93 -5.89
CA ASP A 167 38.99 -24.26 -6.43
C ASP A 167 38.77 -24.24 -7.95
N LEU A 168 38.09 -23.21 -8.48
CA LEU A 168 37.89 -23.01 -9.92
C LEU A 168 39.22 -22.85 -10.66
N GLN A 169 40.14 -22.08 -10.07
CA GLN A 169 41.49 -21.91 -10.62
C GLN A 169 42.25 -23.23 -10.67
N ARG A 170 42.19 -24.03 -9.59
CA ARG A 170 42.87 -25.33 -9.52
C ARG A 170 42.28 -26.37 -10.47
N LEU A 171 40.95 -26.44 -10.59
CA LEU A 171 40.26 -27.52 -11.30
C LEU A 171 40.01 -27.22 -12.78
N ALA A 172 39.70 -25.98 -13.12
CA ALA A 172 39.26 -25.59 -14.46
C ALA A 172 40.25 -24.67 -15.18
N CYS A 173 41.39 -24.33 -14.54
CA CYS A 173 42.36 -23.34 -15.04
C CYS A 173 41.71 -22.00 -15.44
N ARG A 174 40.59 -21.65 -14.79
CA ARG A 174 39.90 -20.37 -14.96
C ARG A 174 40.11 -19.55 -13.71
N TYR A 175 40.48 -18.28 -13.87
CA TYR A 175 40.64 -17.36 -12.76
C TYR A 175 39.49 -16.37 -12.76
N ASN A 176 39.00 -16.05 -11.56
CA ASN A 176 38.11 -14.93 -11.32
C ASN A 176 38.68 -14.15 -10.15
N HIS A 177 38.63 -12.83 -10.22
CA HIS A 177 39.10 -11.97 -9.14
C HIS A 177 37.89 -11.51 -8.32
N ILE A 178 38.04 -11.58 -7.01
CA ILE A 178 37.11 -10.97 -6.07
C ILE A 178 37.85 -9.87 -5.34
N THR A 179 37.27 -8.69 -5.32
CA THR A 179 37.87 -7.48 -4.74
C THR A 179 36.96 -6.94 -3.63
N PRO A 180 37.47 -6.07 -2.75
CA PRO A 180 36.63 -5.36 -1.79
C PRO A 180 35.49 -4.58 -2.46
N ARG A 181 35.63 -4.17 -3.73
CA ARG A 181 34.53 -3.56 -4.49
C ARG A 181 33.36 -4.54 -4.65
N ASP A 182 33.64 -5.79 -5.03
CA ASP A 182 32.60 -6.82 -5.19
C ASP A 182 31.90 -7.14 -3.86
N PHE A 183 32.63 -7.06 -2.73
CA PHE A 183 32.06 -7.18 -1.39
C PHE A 183 31.09 -6.03 -1.07
N LEU A 184 31.48 -4.79 -1.36
CA LEU A 184 30.63 -3.62 -1.16
C LEU A 184 29.40 -3.67 -2.07
N ASP A 185 29.57 -4.08 -3.33
CA ASP A 185 28.47 -4.25 -4.27
C ASP A 185 27.50 -5.34 -3.79
N PHE A 186 28.00 -6.45 -3.24
CA PHE A 186 27.17 -7.48 -2.60
C PHE A 186 26.33 -6.91 -1.45
N ILE A 187 26.94 -6.15 -0.53
CA ILE A 187 26.22 -5.55 0.60
C ILE A 187 25.15 -4.56 0.11
N ASN A 188 25.52 -3.67 -0.82
CA ASN A 188 24.58 -2.69 -1.39
C ASN A 188 23.41 -3.38 -2.09
N HIS A 189 23.69 -4.44 -2.86
CA HIS A 189 22.67 -5.23 -3.52
C HIS A 189 21.74 -5.90 -2.50
N TYR A 190 22.29 -6.47 -1.43
CA TYR A 190 21.51 -7.08 -0.36
C TYR A 190 20.58 -6.07 0.33
N ILE A 191 21.08 -4.88 0.66
CA ILE A 191 20.29 -3.80 1.27
C ILE A 191 19.16 -3.37 0.31
N GLY A 192 19.47 -3.17 -0.97
CA GLY A 192 18.48 -2.82 -1.99
C GLY A 192 17.39 -3.88 -2.13
N LEU A 193 17.77 -5.16 -2.17
CA LEU A 193 16.84 -6.27 -2.29
C LEU A 193 15.90 -6.37 -1.08
N ILE A 194 16.40 -6.15 0.14
CA ILE A 194 15.55 -6.13 1.33
C ILE A 194 14.54 -4.99 1.27
N ALA A 195 14.96 -3.80 0.87
CA ALA A 195 14.07 -2.66 0.74
C ALA A 195 12.95 -2.93 -0.28
N GLU A 196 13.31 -3.49 -1.44
CA GLU A 196 12.36 -3.90 -2.48
C GLU A 196 11.37 -4.94 -1.95
N LYS A 197 11.86 -6.03 -1.37
CA LYS A 197 10.99 -7.12 -0.87
C LYS A 197 10.11 -6.69 0.30
N ARG A 198 10.58 -5.80 1.17
CA ARG A 198 9.76 -5.20 2.23
C ARG A 198 8.65 -4.34 1.66
N ALA A 199 8.94 -3.51 0.65
CA ALA A 199 7.92 -2.69 0.00
C ALA A 199 6.82 -3.56 -0.63
N GLU A 200 7.20 -4.61 -1.36
CA GLU A 200 6.26 -5.59 -1.93
C GLU A 200 5.38 -6.24 -0.87
N LEU A 201 5.98 -6.74 0.23
CA LEU A 201 5.25 -7.40 1.30
C LEU A 201 4.30 -6.45 2.05
N LEU A 202 4.73 -5.20 2.29
CA LEU A 202 3.89 -4.18 2.91
C LEU A 202 2.69 -3.82 2.04
N GLU A 203 2.86 -3.77 0.71
CA GLU A 203 1.76 -3.57 -0.22
C GLU A 203 0.76 -4.73 -0.17
N GLN A 204 1.25 -5.97 -0.20
CA GLN A 204 0.41 -7.16 -0.06
C GLN A 204 -0.33 -7.18 1.28
N GLN A 205 0.34 -6.84 2.37
CA GLN A 205 -0.26 -6.73 3.69
C GLN A 205 -1.39 -5.69 3.70
N ARG A 206 -1.15 -4.49 3.16
CA ARG A 206 -2.18 -3.43 3.06
C ARG A 206 -3.40 -3.88 2.26
N HIS A 207 -3.19 -4.62 1.16
CA HIS A 207 -4.28 -5.17 0.36
C HIS A 207 -5.11 -6.18 1.16
N ILE A 208 -4.45 -7.09 1.88
CA ILE A 208 -5.13 -8.08 2.74
C ILE A 208 -5.89 -7.38 3.88
N ASP A 209 -5.26 -6.42 4.56
CA ASP A 209 -5.89 -5.67 5.66
C ASP A 209 -7.12 -4.90 5.19
N ALA A 210 -7.05 -4.28 4.01
CA ALA A 210 -8.20 -3.61 3.40
C ALA A 210 -9.32 -4.61 3.04
N GLY A 211 -8.97 -5.80 2.56
CA GLY A 211 -9.91 -6.89 2.28
C GLY A 211 -10.59 -7.40 3.55
N LEU A 212 -9.82 -7.69 4.59
CA LEU A 212 -10.31 -8.14 5.89
C LEU A 212 -11.23 -7.10 6.53
N LYS A 213 -10.88 -5.81 6.43
CA LYS A 213 -11.74 -4.72 6.91
C LYS A 213 -13.09 -4.74 6.20
N LYS A 214 -13.11 -4.83 4.87
CA LYS A 214 -14.36 -4.91 4.10
C LYS A 214 -15.20 -6.14 4.45
N LEU A 215 -14.56 -7.29 4.66
CA LEU A 215 -15.25 -8.51 5.07
C LEU A 215 -15.91 -8.34 6.44
N LYS A 216 -15.19 -7.76 7.41
CA LYS A 216 -15.72 -7.47 8.74
C LYS A 216 -16.87 -6.46 8.68
N ASP A 217 -16.72 -5.38 7.92
CA ASP A 217 -17.78 -4.39 7.74
C ASP A 217 -19.04 -5.01 7.09
N THR A 218 -18.86 -5.95 6.15
CA THR A 218 -19.97 -6.68 5.51
C THR A 218 -20.63 -7.65 6.47
N GLU A 219 -19.86 -8.38 7.28
CA GLU A 219 -20.37 -9.27 8.32
C GLU A 219 -21.26 -8.52 9.31
N GLU A 220 -20.81 -7.34 9.78
CA GLU A 220 -21.57 -6.48 10.66
C GLU A 220 -22.88 -5.99 10.00
N GLN A 221 -22.83 -5.57 8.73
CA GLN A 221 -24.03 -5.16 7.98
C GLN A 221 -25.03 -6.31 7.78
N VAL A 222 -24.55 -7.52 7.46
CA VAL A 222 -25.40 -8.70 7.30
C VAL A 222 -26.05 -9.08 8.62
N ALA A 223 -25.31 -9.02 9.74
CA ALA A 223 -25.84 -9.29 11.06
C ALA A 223 -26.96 -8.30 11.43
N ASP A 224 -26.81 -7.02 11.09
CA ASP A 224 -27.85 -6.01 11.34
C ASP A 224 -29.07 -6.16 10.42
N LEU A 225 -28.86 -6.51 9.14
CA LEU A 225 -29.95 -6.84 8.22
C LEU A 225 -30.75 -8.06 8.70
N GLN A 226 -30.09 -9.10 9.20
CA GLN A 226 -30.75 -10.29 9.77
C GLN A 226 -31.60 -9.94 10.99
N LYS A 227 -31.10 -9.07 11.89
CA LYS A 227 -31.90 -8.56 13.03
C LYS A 227 -33.13 -7.80 12.53
N GLY A 228 -32.96 -6.90 11.56
CA GLY A 228 -34.07 -6.13 10.98
C GLY A 228 -35.12 -7.01 10.30
N LEU A 229 -34.68 -8.04 9.56
CA LEU A 229 -35.57 -9.00 8.90
C LEU A 229 -36.42 -9.76 9.94
N ALA A 230 -35.82 -10.23 11.03
CA ALA A 230 -36.52 -10.94 12.09
C ALA A 230 -37.58 -10.08 12.81
N VAL A 231 -37.33 -8.77 12.94
CA VAL A 231 -38.32 -7.82 13.49
C VAL A 231 -39.48 -7.64 12.50
N ASN A 232 -39.16 -7.39 11.23
CA ASN A 232 -40.17 -7.20 10.19
C ASN A 232 -41.04 -8.44 9.99
N GLU A 233 -40.46 -9.64 10.03
CA GLU A 233 -41.19 -10.90 9.90
C GLU A 233 -42.24 -11.06 11.02
N LYS A 234 -41.87 -10.72 12.27
CA LYS A 234 -42.82 -10.72 13.41
C LYS A 234 -43.95 -9.71 13.22
N GLU A 235 -43.64 -8.48 12.78
CA GLU A 235 -44.67 -7.47 12.51
C GLU A 235 -45.61 -7.90 11.39
N LEU A 236 -45.07 -8.53 10.34
CA LEU A 236 -45.82 -8.97 9.18
C LEU A 236 -46.78 -10.10 9.57
N LEU A 237 -46.34 -11.04 10.41
CA LEU A 237 -47.19 -12.09 11.00
C LEU A 237 -48.34 -11.50 11.81
N ARG A 238 -48.06 -10.50 12.66
CA ARG A 238 -49.10 -9.81 13.45
C ARG A 238 -50.11 -9.10 12.56
N LYS A 239 -49.65 -8.33 11.58
CA LYS A 239 -50.52 -7.61 10.64
C LYS A 239 -51.33 -8.57 9.75
N ASN A 240 -50.76 -9.71 9.38
CA ASN A 240 -51.46 -10.71 8.59
C ASN A 240 -52.58 -11.37 9.41
N GLN A 241 -52.33 -11.69 10.69
CA GLN A 241 -53.37 -12.15 11.61
C GLN A 241 -54.48 -11.11 11.79
N GLU A 242 -54.12 -9.84 12.03
CA GLU A 242 -55.10 -8.74 12.12
C GLU A 242 -55.92 -8.58 10.83
N ALA A 243 -55.29 -8.76 9.66
CA ALA A 243 -55.97 -8.69 8.38
C ALA A 243 -56.90 -9.89 8.15
N GLU A 244 -56.48 -11.10 8.52
CA GLU A 244 -57.27 -12.33 8.43
C GLU A 244 -58.50 -12.28 9.35
N GLU A 245 -58.34 -11.77 10.58
CA GLU A 245 -59.44 -11.51 11.51
C GLU A 245 -60.46 -10.51 10.93
N LYS A 246 -59.98 -9.38 10.40
CA LYS A 246 -60.85 -8.38 9.75
C LYS A 246 -61.56 -8.95 8.54
N MET A 247 -60.89 -9.77 7.74
CA MET A 247 -61.50 -10.44 6.60
C MET A 247 -62.59 -11.42 7.04
N SER A 248 -62.37 -12.19 8.11
CA SER A 248 -63.38 -13.06 8.70
C SER A 248 -64.61 -12.27 9.19
N GLN A 249 -64.38 -11.15 9.89
CA GLN A 249 -65.46 -10.27 10.33
C GLN A 249 -66.24 -9.67 9.14
N MET A 250 -65.54 -9.28 8.08
CA MET A 250 -66.16 -8.75 6.86
C MET A 250 -67.01 -9.81 6.16
N VAL A 251 -66.54 -11.06 6.05
CA VAL A 251 -67.31 -12.17 5.46
C VAL A 251 -68.56 -12.47 6.31
N LYS A 252 -68.43 -12.49 7.65
CA LYS A 252 -69.60 -12.63 8.54
C LYS A 252 -70.60 -11.49 8.36
N GLY A 253 -70.11 -10.25 8.37
CA GLY A 253 -70.93 -9.06 8.17
C GLY A 253 -71.62 -9.04 6.80
N GLN A 254 -70.94 -9.49 5.74
CA GLN A 254 -71.53 -9.64 4.42
C GLN A 254 -72.62 -10.71 4.39
N GLY A 255 -72.38 -11.86 5.03
CA GLY A 255 -73.39 -12.92 5.17
C GLY A 255 -74.65 -12.44 5.90
N GLU A 256 -74.47 -11.77 7.05
CA GLU A 256 -75.58 -11.18 7.81
C GLU A 256 -76.32 -10.10 7.02
N ALA A 257 -75.59 -9.27 6.27
CA ALA A 257 -76.19 -8.25 5.42
C ALA A 257 -77.00 -8.85 4.26
N GLU A 258 -76.52 -9.92 3.62
CA GLU A 258 -77.24 -10.63 2.55
C GLU A 258 -78.49 -11.34 3.10
N GLU A 259 -78.40 -11.93 4.30
CA GLU A 259 -79.54 -12.53 4.97
C GLU A 259 -80.61 -11.48 5.33
N ARG A 260 -80.20 -10.32 5.87
CA ARG A 260 -81.13 -9.20 6.11
C ARG A 260 -81.74 -8.66 4.82
N LYS A 261 -80.95 -8.58 3.74
CA LYS A 261 -81.43 -8.13 2.42
C LYS A 261 -82.49 -9.09 1.88
N THR A 262 -82.22 -10.40 1.88
CA THR A 262 -83.19 -11.41 1.43
C THR A 262 -84.44 -11.45 2.31
N GLN A 263 -84.31 -11.26 3.63
CA GLN A 263 -85.47 -11.09 4.52
C GLN A 263 -86.29 -9.83 4.18
N SER A 264 -85.62 -8.71 3.92
CA SER A 264 -86.27 -7.45 3.53
C SER A 264 -86.98 -7.57 2.18
N GLU A 265 -86.37 -8.25 1.19
CA GLU A 265 -86.98 -8.53 -0.11
C GLU A 265 -88.24 -9.39 0.03
N LYS A 266 -88.19 -10.47 0.83
CA LYS A 266 -89.37 -11.30 1.15
C LYS A 266 -90.46 -10.48 1.82
N LEU A 267 -90.11 -9.63 2.80
CA LEU A 267 -91.06 -8.78 3.50
C LEU A 267 -91.70 -7.76 2.56
N THR A 268 -90.92 -7.20 1.62
CA THR A 268 -91.39 -6.25 0.61
C THR A 268 -92.38 -6.90 -0.35
N ILE A 269 -92.12 -8.14 -0.79
CA ILE A 269 -93.06 -8.91 -1.62
C ILE A 269 -94.37 -9.17 -0.85
N LEU A 270 -94.27 -9.55 0.43
CA LEU A 270 -95.42 -9.79 1.30
C LEU A 270 -96.25 -8.51 1.52
N LEU A 271 -95.59 -7.40 1.81
CA LEU A 271 -96.20 -6.08 1.98
C LEU A 271 -96.86 -5.59 0.68
N SER A 272 -96.22 -5.81 -0.48
CA SER A 272 -96.79 -5.49 -1.79
C SER A 272 -98.06 -6.29 -2.05
N LYS A 273 -98.05 -7.61 -1.78
CA LYS A 273 -99.23 -8.46 -1.91
C LYS A 273 -100.36 -8.03 -0.98
N GLN A 274 -100.05 -7.79 0.30
CA GLN A 274 -101.04 -7.29 1.28
C GLN A 274 -101.57 -5.91 0.90
N SER A 275 -100.73 -5.01 0.40
CA SER A 275 -101.14 -3.69 -0.07
C SER A 275 -102.06 -3.81 -1.29
N GLY A 276 -101.80 -4.74 -2.21
CA GLY A 276 -102.69 -5.06 -3.33
C GLY A 276 -104.05 -5.57 -2.86
N GLU A 277 -104.06 -6.52 -1.91
CA GLU A 277 -105.29 -7.05 -1.30
C GLU A 277 -106.09 -5.97 -0.55
N ILE A 278 -105.41 -5.08 0.17
CA ILE A 278 -106.03 -3.94 0.87
C ILE A 278 -106.59 -2.95 -0.16
N GLN A 279 -105.88 -2.68 -1.24
CA GLN A 279 -106.35 -1.78 -2.30
C GLN A 279 -107.59 -2.34 -3.01
N GLU A 280 -107.60 -3.63 -3.31
CA GLU A 280 -108.77 -4.31 -3.91
C GLU A 280 -109.97 -4.29 -2.95
N ARG A 281 -109.75 -4.55 -1.65
CA ARG A 281 -110.79 -4.42 -0.63
C ARG A 281 -111.28 -2.98 -0.49
N LYS A 282 -110.38 -2.00 -0.56
CA LYS A 282 -110.72 -0.58 -0.50
C LYS A 282 -111.55 -0.16 -1.72
N GLU A 283 -111.23 -0.67 -2.91
CA GLU A 283 -112.04 -0.44 -4.12
C GLU A 283 -113.44 -1.05 -3.99
N LYS A 284 -113.55 -2.30 -3.52
CA LYS A 284 -114.84 -2.96 -3.26
C LYS A 284 -115.68 -2.18 -2.24
N VAL A 285 -115.09 -1.79 -1.11
CA VAL A 285 -115.77 -1.00 -0.08
C VAL A 285 -116.14 0.39 -0.62
N SER A 286 -115.29 1.04 -1.42
CA SER A 286 -115.62 2.35 -2.02
C SER A 286 -116.73 2.25 -3.06
N GLN A 287 -116.84 1.15 -3.80
CA GLN A 287 -117.95 0.91 -4.72
C GLN A 287 -119.27 0.65 -3.97
N GLU A 288 -119.22 -0.14 -2.89
CA GLU A 288 -120.37 -0.35 -2.01
C GLU A 288 -120.79 0.97 -1.33
N LEU A 289 -119.83 1.76 -0.85
CA LEU A 289 -120.09 3.07 -0.27
C LEU A 289 -120.73 4.02 -1.29
N ALA A 290 -120.23 4.06 -2.53
CA ALA A 290 -120.80 4.88 -3.60
C ALA A 290 -122.26 4.50 -3.95
N GLY A 291 -122.66 3.24 -3.74
CA GLY A 291 -124.04 2.79 -3.87
C GLY A 291 -124.94 3.12 -2.68
N VAL A 292 -124.36 3.25 -1.47
CA VAL A 292 -125.08 3.52 -0.21
C VAL A 292 -125.15 5.03 0.11
N GLU A 293 -124.12 5.81 -0.24
CA GLU A 293 -124.03 7.26 -0.03
C GLU A 293 -125.25 8.03 -0.57
N PRO A 294 -125.75 7.79 -1.81
CA PRO A 294 -126.95 8.47 -2.28
C PRO A 294 -128.20 8.09 -1.47
N LYS A 295 -128.32 6.84 -1.02
CA LYS A 295 -129.44 6.38 -0.18
C LYS A 295 -129.40 6.97 1.23
N LEU A 296 -128.20 7.17 1.78
CA LEU A 296 -128.00 7.80 3.08
C LEU A 296 -128.28 9.31 3.03
N GLN A 297 -127.86 10.00 1.96
CA GLN A 297 -128.18 11.41 1.74
C GLN A 297 -129.69 11.63 1.52
N GLU A 298 -130.36 10.71 0.81
CA GLU A 298 -131.83 10.71 0.66
C GLU A 298 -132.54 10.49 2.00
N ALA A 299 -132.06 9.54 2.83
CA ALA A 299 -132.58 9.30 4.17
C ALA A 299 -132.32 10.46 5.16
N LYS A 300 -131.15 11.13 5.09
CA LYS A 300 -130.88 12.35 5.88
C LYS A 300 -131.79 13.51 5.49
N LYS A 301 -132.06 13.71 4.19
CA LYS A 301 -133.04 14.70 3.71
C LYS A 301 -134.46 14.39 4.20
N ALA A 302 -134.83 13.12 4.30
CA ALA A 302 -136.12 12.71 4.85
C ALA A 302 -136.23 12.91 6.37
N LEU A 303 -135.12 12.79 7.11
CA LEU A 303 -135.05 12.98 8.57
C LEU A 303 -134.98 14.46 8.99
N GLU A 304 -134.35 15.35 8.22
CA GLU A 304 -134.38 16.80 8.47
C GLU A 304 -135.77 17.43 8.26
N GLY A 305 -136.71 16.70 7.65
CA GLY A 305 -138.09 17.13 7.43
C GLY A 305 -139.12 16.69 8.49
N MET A 306 -138.73 16.00 9.57
CA MET A 306 -139.68 15.52 10.58
C MET A 306 -139.70 16.36 11.87
N ASP A 307 -140.89 16.88 12.19
CA ASP A 307 -141.19 17.73 13.34
C ASP A 307 -141.24 16.94 14.67
N LYS A 308 -140.71 17.54 15.74
CA LYS A 308 -140.41 16.90 17.04
C LYS A 308 -141.65 16.32 17.74
N LYS A 309 -142.85 16.78 17.36
CA LYS A 309 -144.14 16.30 17.87
C LYS A 309 -144.46 14.85 17.45
N ASN A 310 -143.93 14.36 16.34
CA ASN A 310 -144.24 12.99 15.87
C ASN A 310 -143.40 11.89 16.55
N ILE A 311 -142.37 12.25 17.32
CA ILE A 311 -141.49 11.30 18.03
C ILE A 311 -142.02 10.95 19.43
N GLU A 312 -142.86 11.80 20.04
CA GLU A 312 -143.38 11.57 21.39
C GLU A 312 -144.58 10.61 21.44
N GLU A 313 -145.40 10.48 20.39
CA GLU A 313 -146.55 9.56 20.38
C GLU A 313 -146.17 8.08 20.21
N LEU A 314 -145.01 7.77 19.62
CA LEU A 314 -144.51 6.39 19.48
C LEU A 314 -143.76 5.87 20.72
N LYS A 315 -143.55 6.72 21.73
CA LYS A 315 -142.89 6.34 22.99
C LYS A 315 -143.87 5.89 24.08
N SER A 316 -145.18 5.98 23.82
CA SER A 316 -146.26 5.48 24.68
C SER A 316 -146.90 4.18 24.16
N LEU A 317 -146.14 3.38 23.39
CA LEU A 317 -146.44 1.99 23.05
C LEU A 317 -145.31 1.08 23.53
#